data_AF-A0A519UGT7-F1
#
_entry.id   AF-A0A519UGT7-F1
#
_cell.length_a   1.000
_cell.length_b   1.000
_cell.length_c   1.000
_cell.angle_alpha   90.00
_cell.angle_beta   90.00
_cell.angle_gamma   90.00
#
_symmetry.space_group_name_H-M   'P 1'
#
loop_
_entity.id
_entity.type
_entity.pdbx_description
1 polymer ?
#
loop_
_entity_poly.entity_id
_entity_poly.type
_entity_poly.pdbx_seq_one_letter_code
_entity_poly.pdbx_strand_id
1 'polypeptide(L)'
;RNRQQLFSLYNGINWLDAFYTNGSPAAPRSSIGVFAPNITYNAGLTTFNNNPADYAAFYRTEVRLFSGDDLDITTADATGWPGFGYYQPVRCAITALPFETNFCVGQGKIFANNGVAVAKPWTDMAKQAILPSWQWAKTGAATVSVGFDFSRAWYGGTSVQLAGSLAAGASTTVKLYQTKLPITAASRLDLVYKGRAAGASSTRLALYFSDNLAAPEYLDVPAIADTLWASQTFALGAYANRELAIVGVQATSASAVAAYRLHLGQLKIYNGTAPVVAPRANFAATATTVLTGQPVTFANSSTNATSYAWVLLGATPASSTAVHATATYATAGTYAATLQATGPGGQNALTRTAYITVLTAPLKFIVPASRY
;
A
#
# COMPACT_ATOMS: atom_id res chain seq x y z
N ARG A 1 16.70 7.17 -36.83
CA ARG A 1 16.70 6.07 -35.84
C ARG A 1 17.05 6.67 -34.47
N ASN A 2 16.13 7.39 -33.82
CA ASN A 2 16.38 7.98 -32.49
C ASN A 2 15.58 7.18 -31.47
N ARG A 3 16.05 5.97 -31.15
CA ARG A 3 15.52 5.24 -29.99
C ARG A 3 16.30 5.74 -28.78
N GLN A 4 15.90 6.88 -28.22
CA GLN A 4 16.42 7.27 -26.90
C GLN A 4 15.85 6.28 -25.89
N GLN A 5 16.74 5.60 -25.19
CA GLN A 5 16.38 4.56 -24.23
C GLN A 5 16.00 5.21 -22.90
N LEU A 6 15.12 4.55 -22.15
CA LEU A 6 14.78 4.98 -20.80
C LEU A 6 16.04 5.14 -19.96
N PHE A 7 16.16 6.22 -19.19
CA PHE A 7 17.34 6.56 -18.38
C PHE A 7 18.63 6.87 -19.16
N SER A 8 18.59 6.99 -20.49
CA SER A 8 19.80 7.35 -21.27
C SER A 8 20.06 8.85 -21.28
N LEU A 9 21.34 9.21 -21.30
CA LEU A 9 21.81 10.57 -21.55
C LEU A 9 22.26 10.69 -23.02
N TYR A 10 22.05 11.85 -23.63
CA TYR A 10 22.58 12.18 -24.95
C TYR A 10 23.63 13.29 -24.81
N ASN A 11 24.89 13.00 -25.12
CA ASN A 11 26.03 13.91 -24.89
C ASN A 11 26.12 14.46 -23.45
N GLY A 12 25.78 13.63 -22.46
CA GLY A 12 25.79 14.02 -21.04
C GLY A 12 24.61 14.89 -20.60
N ILE A 13 23.68 15.20 -21.50
CA ILE A 13 22.47 15.99 -21.22
C ILE A 13 21.26 15.06 -21.19
N ASN A 14 20.30 15.36 -20.30
CA ASN A 14 19.04 14.65 -20.31
C ASN A 14 18.26 15.00 -21.57
N TRP A 15 17.81 13.99 -22.31
CA TRP A 15 17.12 14.24 -23.56
C TRP A 15 15.80 15.02 -23.40
N LEU A 16 15.17 14.96 -22.22
CA LEU A 16 13.98 15.73 -21.92
C LEU A 16 14.23 17.23 -21.95
N ASP A 17 15.44 17.70 -21.58
CA ASP A 17 15.78 19.12 -21.56
C ASP A 17 15.61 19.79 -22.93
N ALA A 18 15.76 19.03 -24.02
CA ALA A 18 15.55 19.52 -25.39
C ALA A 18 14.10 19.98 -25.66
N PHE A 19 13.14 19.47 -24.89
CA PHE A 19 11.72 19.83 -24.96
C PHE A 19 11.36 21.02 -24.07
N TYR A 20 12.33 21.59 -23.34
CA TYR A 20 12.16 22.74 -22.46
C TYR A 20 13.05 23.89 -22.90
N THR A 21 12.57 25.13 -22.77
CA THR A 21 13.37 26.30 -23.14
C THR A 21 14.52 26.46 -22.15
N ASN A 22 15.75 26.39 -22.66
CA ASN A 22 16.98 26.40 -21.85
C ASN A 22 17.01 25.31 -20.77
N GLY A 23 16.33 24.18 -21.00
CA GLY A 23 16.21 23.10 -20.01
C GLY A 23 15.37 23.45 -18.78
N SER A 24 14.64 24.57 -18.78
CA SER A 24 13.81 25.00 -17.64
C SER A 24 12.47 24.26 -17.62
N PRO A 25 12.17 23.46 -16.57
CA PRO A 25 10.85 22.80 -16.41
C PRO A 25 9.66 23.76 -16.45
N ALA A 26 9.87 25.04 -16.12
CA ALA A 26 8.83 26.06 -16.15
C ALA A 26 8.43 26.53 -17.56
N ALA A 27 9.18 26.14 -18.59
CA ALA A 27 8.97 26.60 -19.97
C ALA A 27 8.93 25.44 -20.98
N PRO A 28 7.92 24.54 -20.90
CA PRO A 28 7.77 23.44 -21.86
C PRO A 28 7.48 23.99 -23.27
N ARG A 29 8.14 23.40 -24.27
CA ARG A 29 7.91 23.71 -25.70
C ARG A 29 6.83 22.81 -26.32
N SER A 30 6.62 21.62 -25.75
CA SER A 30 5.62 20.65 -26.19
C SER A 30 5.21 19.72 -25.05
N SER A 31 4.16 18.92 -25.28
CA SER A 31 3.86 17.77 -24.42
C SER A 31 4.82 16.60 -24.69
N ILE A 32 4.91 15.67 -23.73
CA ILE A 32 5.72 14.45 -23.83
C ILE A 32 4.79 13.25 -24.00
N GLY A 33 5.01 12.46 -25.05
CA GLY A 33 4.37 11.16 -25.26
C GLY A 33 5.31 10.03 -24.83
N VAL A 34 4.90 9.23 -23.85
CA VAL A 34 5.70 8.09 -23.38
C VAL A 34 5.25 6.82 -24.10
N PHE A 35 6.10 6.29 -24.98
CA PHE A 35 5.84 5.05 -25.70
C PHE A 35 6.31 3.83 -24.88
N ALA A 36 5.46 2.81 -24.75
CA ALA A 36 5.71 1.58 -24.00
C ALA A 36 6.20 1.82 -22.55
N PRO A 37 5.50 2.61 -21.72
CA PRO A 37 5.92 2.87 -20.33
C PRO A 37 5.95 1.59 -19.46
N ASN A 38 5.25 0.53 -19.87
CA ASN A 38 5.29 -0.79 -19.24
C ASN A 38 6.66 -1.50 -19.37
N ILE A 39 7.66 -0.86 -19.97
CA ILE A 39 9.04 -1.35 -20.06
C ILE A 39 9.67 -1.60 -18.67
N THR A 40 9.20 -0.89 -17.64
CA THR A 40 9.52 -1.11 -16.22
C THR A 40 9.18 -2.52 -15.74
N TYR A 41 8.17 -3.15 -16.34
CA TYR A 41 7.70 -4.51 -16.03
C TYR A 41 8.47 -5.61 -16.78
N ASN A 42 8.88 -5.39 -18.04
CA ASN A 42 9.42 -6.45 -18.89
C ASN A 42 10.45 -5.98 -19.93
N ALA A 43 11.64 -5.56 -19.46
CA ALA A 43 12.76 -5.19 -20.36
C ALA A 43 14.14 -5.18 -19.68
N GLY A 44 14.40 -6.07 -18.72
CA GLY A 44 15.72 -6.20 -18.09
C GLY A 44 16.06 -5.10 -17.07
N LEU A 45 15.16 -4.15 -16.81
CA LEU A 45 15.28 -3.20 -15.68
C LEU A 45 14.98 -3.88 -14.34
N THR A 46 14.15 -4.93 -14.37
CA THR A 46 13.80 -5.77 -13.24
C THR A 46 13.62 -7.21 -13.72
N THR A 47 13.57 -8.15 -12.78
CA THR A 47 13.30 -9.58 -13.05
C THR A 47 11.86 -9.98 -12.74
N PHE A 48 10.98 -9.01 -12.45
CA PHE A 48 9.62 -9.25 -11.97
C PHE A 48 8.76 -10.08 -12.92
N ASN A 49 9.00 -9.98 -14.23
CA ASN A 49 8.35 -10.80 -15.26
C ASN A 49 8.53 -12.32 -15.06
N ASN A 50 9.66 -12.75 -14.48
CA ASN A 50 10.02 -14.16 -14.32
C ASN A 50 10.27 -14.54 -12.85
N ASN A 51 10.39 -13.55 -11.96
CA ASN A 51 10.65 -13.72 -10.55
C ASN A 51 9.59 -12.98 -9.72
N PRO A 52 8.55 -13.68 -9.24
CA PRO A 52 7.55 -13.07 -8.35
C PRO A 52 8.13 -12.67 -6.99
N ALA A 53 9.41 -12.91 -6.67
CA ALA A 53 10.01 -12.31 -5.48
C ALA A 53 10.35 -10.81 -5.68
N ASP A 54 10.41 -10.31 -6.92
CA ASP A 54 11.05 -9.03 -7.28
C ASP A 54 10.12 -7.80 -7.26
N TYR A 55 9.00 -7.86 -6.52
CA TYR A 55 8.02 -6.76 -6.42
C TYR A 55 8.68 -5.43 -6.00
N ALA A 56 9.58 -5.47 -5.02
CA ALA A 56 10.23 -4.27 -4.51
C ALA A 56 11.09 -3.58 -5.59
N ALA A 57 11.79 -4.35 -6.43
CA ALA A 57 12.58 -3.76 -7.52
C ALA A 57 11.67 -3.22 -8.63
N PHE A 58 10.56 -3.90 -8.96
CA PHE A 58 9.55 -3.38 -9.89
C PHE A 58 9.05 -2.00 -9.48
N TYR A 59 8.54 -1.86 -8.26
CA TYR A 59 8.04 -0.57 -7.78
C TYR A 59 9.14 0.46 -7.53
N ARG A 60 10.37 0.03 -7.20
CA ARG A 60 11.51 0.96 -7.15
C ARG A 60 11.85 1.52 -8.53
N THR A 61 11.77 0.71 -9.59
CA THR A 61 11.99 1.16 -10.97
C THR A 61 10.87 2.09 -11.45
N GLU A 62 9.61 1.82 -11.07
CA GLU A 62 8.50 2.76 -11.29
C GLU A 62 8.74 4.08 -10.55
N VAL A 63 9.14 4.04 -9.28
CA VAL A 63 9.51 5.23 -8.52
C VAL A 63 10.64 5.99 -9.20
N ARG A 64 11.70 5.30 -9.64
CA ARG A 64 12.82 5.91 -10.37
C ARG A 64 12.38 6.61 -11.65
N LEU A 65 11.42 6.02 -12.37
CA LEU A 65 10.88 6.61 -13.59
C LEU A 65 10.32 8.02 -13.34
N PHE A 66 9.59 8.20 -12.24
CA PHE A 66 8.93 9.47 -11.92
C PHE A 66 9.76 10.40 -11.03
N SER A 67 10.56 9.87 -10.12
CA SER A 67 11.23 10.64 -9.07
C SER A 67 12.75 10.69 -9.19
N GLY A 68 13.31 10.09 -10.24
CA GLY A 68 14.73 10.21 -10.52
C GLY A 68 15.59 9.11 -9.89
N ASP A 69 16.90 9.21 -10.09
CA ASP A 69 17.89 8.21 -9.70
C ASP A 69 18.05 8.11 -8.16
N ASP A 70 17.85 9.22 -7.45
CA ASP A 70 17.86 9.28 -5.97
C ASP A 70 16.54 8.84 -5.31
N LEU A 71 15.50 8.55 -6.12
CA LEU A 71 14.16 8.17 -5.71
C LEU A 71 13.44 9.27 -4.89
N ASP A 72 13.78 10.54 -5.13
CA ASP A 72 13.27 11.71 -4.41
C ASP A 72 12.94 12.89 -5.33
N ILE A 73 11.65 13.16 -5.51
CA ILE A 73 11.16 14.21 -6.40
C ILE A 73 11.50 15.64 -5.91
N THR A 74 11.95 15.82 -4.66
CA THR A 74 12.23 17.17 -4.14
C THR A 74 13.57 17.72 -4.60
N THR A 75 14.51 16.86 -4.97
CA THR A 75 15.86 17.25 -5.35
C THR A 75 16.08 16.80 -6.78
N ALA A 76 16.46 17.72 -7.66
CA ALA A 76 16.81 17.32 -9.02
C ALA A 76 18.13 16.55 -8.99
N ASP A 77 18.18 15.37 -9.62
CA ASP A 77 19.43 14.65 -9.83
C ASP A 77 20.40 15.51 -10.65
N ALA A 78 21.55 15.84 -10.06
CA ALA A 78 22.56 16.67 -10.72
C ALA A 78 23.18 15.99 -11.96
N THR A 79 23.18 14.65 -11.98
CA THR A 79 23.60 13.82 -13.11
C THR A 79 22.66 12.62 -13.23
N GLY A 80 22.45 12.12 -14.45
CA GLY A 80 21.59 10.95 -14.66
C GLY A 80 20.14 11.32 -14.97
N TRP A 81 19.20 10.50 -14.50
CA TRP A 81 17.78 10.65 -14.78
C TRP A 81 17.08 11.41 -13.66
N PRO A 82 16.57 12.64 -13.89
CA PRO A 82 15.92 13.47 -12.86
C PRO A 82 14.45 13.10 -12.61
N GLY A 83 13.90 12.09 -13.32
CA GLY A 83 12.49 11.73 -13.21
C GLY A 83 11.55 12.62 -14.00
N PHE A 84 10.37 12.09 -14.35
CA PHE A 84 9.31 12.91 -14.96
C PHE A 84 8.78 14.00 -14.01
N GLY A 85 8.84 13.77 -12.70
CA GLY A 85 8.39 14.68 -11.67
C GLY A 85 9.17 15.99 -11.58
N TYR A 86 10.43 15.99 -12.03
CA TYR A 86 11.21 17.22 -12.19
C TYR A 86 10.61 18.15 -13.26
N TYR A 87 10.10 17.56 -14.34
CA TYR A 87 9.57 18.29 -15.49
C TYR A 87 8.07 18.62 -15.36
N GLN A 88 7.31 17.77 -14.69
CA GLN A 88 5.86 17.89 -14.57
C GLN A 88 5.45 17.94 -13.10
N PRO A 89 4.88 19.06 -12.62
CA PRO A 89 4.41 19.13 -11.25
C PRO A 89 3.24 18.18 -11.02
N VAL A 90 3.17 17.68 -9.78
CA VAL A 90 2.08 16.85 -9.29
C VAL A 90 0.74 17.59 -9.44
N ARG A 91 -0.31 16.82 -9.78
CA ARG A 91 -1.69 17.32 -9.86
C ARG A 91 -2.51 16.80 -8.68
N CYS A 92 -3.36 17.66 -8.14
CA CYS A 92 -4.28 17.31 -7.06
C CYS A 92 -5.50 16.56 -7.61
N ALA A 93 -5.64 15.28 -7.24
CA ALA A 93 -6.84 14.49 -7.51
C ALA A 93 -7.83 14.42 -6.32
N ILE A 94 -7.41 14.87 -5.13
CA ILE A 94 -8.15 14.71 -3.88
C ILE A 94 -8.79 16.05 -3.50
N THR A 95 -10.00 16.31 -3.98
CA THR A 95 -10.67 17.62 -3.87
C THR A 95 -11.97 17.61 -3.06
N ALA A 96 -12.38 16.45 -2.55
CA ALA A 96 -13.60 16.29 -1.76
C ALA A 96 -13.43 15.27 -0.64
N LEU A 97 -14.21 15.45 0.43
CA LEU A 97 -14.36 14.48 1.52
C LEU A 97 -15.54 13.53 1.23
N PRO A 98 -15.49 12.27 1.70
CA PRO A 98 -14.37 11.65 2.41
C PRO A 98 -13.23 11.27 1.45
N PHE A 99 -12.00 11.38 1.93
CA PHE A 99 -10.82 10.81 1.28
C PHE A 99 -10.37 9.58 2.05
N GLU A 100 -10.07 8.47 1.36
CA GLU A 100 -9.58 7.24 1.97
C GLU A 100 -8.53 6.56 1.09
N THR A 101 -7.51 5.99 1.73
CA THR A 101 -6.53 5.13 1.08
C THR A 101 -6.02 4.08 2.07
N ASN A 102 -5.74 2.88 1.56
CA ASN A 102 -5.08 1.80 2.28
C ASN A 102 -3.70 1.46 1.70
N PHE A 103 -3.20 2.32 0.80
CA PHE A 103 -1.91 2.17 0.12
C PHE A 103 -1.76 0.88 -0.70
N CYS A 104 -2.86 0.19 -1.02
CA CYS A 104 -2.81 -1.00 -1.84
C CYS A 104 -2.48 -0.65 -3.29
N VAL A 105 -1.40 -1.23 -3.81
CA VAL A 105 -0.94 -1.00 -5.19
C VAL A 105 -1.69 -1.84 -6.25
N GLY A 106 -2.73 -2.57 -5.85
CA GLY A 106 -3.52 -3.45 -6.73
C GLY A 106 -2.96 -4.87 -6.90
N GLN A 107 -1.90 -5.22 -6.17
CA GLN A 107 -1.32 -6.56 -6.16
C GLN A 107 -0.53 -6.82 -4.87
N GLY A 108 -0.15 -8.07 -4.62
CA GLY A 108 0.70 -8.42 -3.48
C GLY A 108 1.02 -9.90 -3.37
N LYS A 109 2.03 -10.21 -2.54
CA LYS A 109 2.40 -11.59 -2.15
C LYS A 109 1.53 -12.14 -1.03
N ILE A 110 0.99 -11.23 -0.23
CA ILE A 110 0.01 -11.49 0.82
C ILE A 110 -1.30 -10.84 0.44
N PHE A 111 -2.39 -11.36 1.00
CA PHE A 111 -3.62 -10.60 1.13
C PHE A 111 -3.88 -10.38 2.61
N ALA A 112 -3.97 -9.12 3.03
CA ALA A 112 -4.35 -8.70 4.36
C ALA A 112 -5.80 -8.21 4.38
N ASN A 113 -6.51 -8.50 5.46
CA ASN A 113 -7.82 -7.93 5.75
C ASN A 113 -7.86 -7.60 7.25
N ASN A 114 -8.14 -6.33 7.58
CA ASN A 114 -8.07 -5.81 8.95
C ASN A 114 -6.78 -6.21 9.69
N GLY A 115 -5.65 -6.14 8.98
CA GLY A 115 -4.31 -6.41 9.52
C GLY A 115 -3.94 -7.89 9.68
N VAL A 116 -4.87 -8.82 9.47
CA VAL A 116 -4.59 -10.26 9.41
C VAL A 116 -4.22 -10.61 7.99
N ALA A 117 -3.06 -11.23 7.79
CA ALA A 117 -2.52 -11.53 6.46
C ALA A 117 -2.44 -13.04 6.20
N VAL A 118 -2.64 -13.43 4.94
CA VAL A 118 -2.37 -14.76 4.42
C VAL A 118 -1.42 -14.67 3.21
N ALA A 119 -0.47 -15.60 3.11
CA ALA A 119 0.37 -15.74 1.93
C ALA A 119 -0.48 -16.22 0.75
N LYS A 120 -0.73 -15.31 -0.19
CA LYS A 120 -1.51 -15.55 -1.40
C LYS A 120 -1.13 -14.51 -2.43
N PRO A 121 -0.35 -14.85 -3.47
CA PRO A 121 -0.12 -13.96 -4.58
C PRO A 121 -1.44 -13.57 -5.27
N TRP A 122 -1.56 -12.31 -5.65
CA TRP A 122 -2.74 -11.80 -6.33
C TRP A 122 -2.45 -10.51 -7.09
N THR A 123 -3.25 -10.28 -8.13
CA THR A 123 -3.33 -9.01 -8.85
C THR A 123 -4.80 -8.72 -9.14
N ASP A 124 -5.24 -7.50 -8.86
CA ASP A 124 -6.56 -6.96 -9.15
C ASP A 124 -6.48 -5.43 -9.07
N MET A 125 -6.31 -4.80 -10.24
CA MET A 125 -6.16 -3.35 -10.33
C MET A 125 -7.41 -2.58 -9.91
N ALA A 126 -8.58 -3.22 -9.86
CA ALA A 126 -9.79 -2.58 -9.31
C ALA A 126 -9.69 -2.39 -7.78
N LYS A 127 -8.68 -2.99 -7.12
CA LYS A 127 -8.37 -2.79 -5.69
C LYS A 127 -7.23 -1.80 -5.45
N GLN A 128 -6.65 -1.22 -6.50
CA GLN A 128 -5.64 -0.18 -6.32
C GLN A 128 -6.27 1.03 -5.62
N ALA A 129 -5.68 1.43 -4.50
CA ALA A 129 -6.08 2.64 -3.80
C ALA A 129 -5.47 3.87 -4.46
N ILE A 130 -5.94 5.05 -4.06
CA ILE A 130 -5.26 6.31 -4.39
C ILE A 130 -3.89 6.29 -3.69
N LEU A 131 -2.83 6.13 -4.48
CA LEU A 131 -1.45 6.10 -4.01
C LEU A 131 -0.93 7.53 -3.74
N PRO A 132 0.13 7.69 -2.93
CA PRO A 132 0.74 8.99 -2.67
C PRO A 132 0.99 9.79 -3.95
N SER A 133 0.63 11.07 -3.91
CA SER A 133 0.83 12.02 -5.00
C SER A 133 2.32 12.22 -5.31
N TRP A 134 3.18 12.12 -4.29
CA TRP A 134 4.62 12.04 -4.44
C TRP A 134 5.13 10.67 -4.01
N GLN A 135 6.01 10.06 -4.81
CA GLN A 135 6.67 8.79 -4.50
C GLN A 135 8.17 8.90 -4.82
N TRP A 136 9.00 9.53 -4.00
CA TRP A 136 8.68 10.17 -2.72
C TRP A 136 9.22 11.59 -2.69
N ALA A 137 8.67 12.44 -1.82
CA ALA A 137 9.15 13.80 -1.58
C ALA A 137 9.66 13.91 -0.14
N LYS A 138 10.98 13.85 0.07
CA LYS A 138 11.60 13.86 1.41
C LYS A 138 12.30 15.19 1.66
N THR A 139 12.13 15.75 2.86
CA THR A 139 12.88 16.94 3.29
C THR A 139 13.38 16.73 4.71
N GLY A 140 14.64 17.08 4.97
CA GLY A 140 15.29 16.92 6.27
C GLY A 140 16.59 16.13 6.17
N ALA A 141 17.27 15.96 7.30
CA ALA A 141 18.62 15.38 7.36
C ALA A 141 18.65 13.96 7.93
N ALA A 142 17.51 13.41 8.40
CA ALA A 142 17.51 12.07 8.97
C ALA A 142 17.57 10.98 7.89
N THR A 143 18.32 9.92 8.16
CA THR A 143 18.53 8.78 7.26
C THR A 143 17.38 7.77 7.34
N VAL A 144 16.16 8.24 7.08
CA VAL A 144 14.94 7.43 7.01
C VAL A 144 14.55 7.26 5.55
N SER A 145 14.50 6.03 5.08
CA SER A 145 13.98 5.68 3.76
C SER A 145 12.46 5.57 3.80
N VAL A 146 11.83 5.72 2.64
CA VAL A 146 10.39 5.51 2.45
C VAL A 146 10.15 4.66 1.21
N GLY A 147 9.14 3.79 1.27
CA GLY A 147 8.80 2.89 0.17
C GLY A 147 7.54 2.07 0.46
N PHE A 148 7.09 1.30 -0.53
CA PHE A 148 6.03 0.31 -0.30
C PHE A 148 6.60 -0.94 0.39
N ASP A 149 5.91 -1.44 1.42
CA ASP A 149 6.20 -2.74 2.04
C ASP A 149 5.16 -3.78 1.59
N PHE A 150 5.64 -4.87 0.98
CA PHE A 150 4.84 -6.00 0.48
C PHE A 150 4.72 -7.15 1.49
N SER A 151 5.33 -7.01 2.66
CA SER A 151 5.32 -8.01 3.74
C SER A 151 4.30 -7.68 4.83
N ARG A 152 3.82 -6.45 4.90
CA ARG A 152 2.87 -5.95 5.90
C ARG A 152 1.85 -5.05 5.24
N ALA A 153 0.58 -5.32 5.47
CA ALA A 153 -0.52 -4.50 5.00
C ALA A 153 -1.66 -4.52 6.02
N TRP A 154 -2.45 -3.45 6.05
CA TRP A 154 -3.71 -3.43 6.78
C TRP A 154 -4.82 -4.08 5.94
N TYR A 155 -4.90 -3.69 4.67
CA TYR A 155 -5.81 -4.28 3.69
C TYR A 155 -5.09 -4.44 2.35
N GLY A 156 -5.38 -5.52 1.63
CA GLY A 156 -4.76 -5.79 0.34
C GLY A 156 -3.33 -6.31 0.48
N GLY A 157 -2.38 -5.71 -0.23
CA GLY A 157 -1.06 -6.33 -0.45
C GLY A 157 0.14 -5.50 0.00
N THR A 158 -0.09 -4.23 0.35
CA THR A 158 0.98 -3.27 0.64
C THR A 158 0.60 -2.29 1.74
N SER A 159 1.64 -1.74 2.38
CA SER A 159 1.58 -0.52 3.19
C SER A 159 2.69 0.45 2.74
N VAL A 160 2.71 1.66 3.29
CA VAL A 160 3.86 2.57 3.12
C VAL A 160 4.75 2.48 4.36
N GLN A 161 6.02 2.15 4.16
CA GLN A 161 7.01 2.03 5.22
C GLN A 161 7.92 3.26 5.25
N LEU A 162 8.17 3.79 6.45
CA LEU A 162 9.32 4.64 6.76
C LEU A 162 10.24 3.83 7.68
N ALA A 163 11.54 3.73 7.36
CA ALA A 163 12.47 3.00 8.21
C ALA A 163 13.90 3.52 8.11
N GLY A 164 14.65 3.40 9.22
CA GLY A 164 16.05 3.80 9.26
C GLY A 164 16.48 4.17 10.67
N SER A 165 17.45 5.07 10.76
CA SER A 165 17.92 5.64 12.01
C SER A 165 17.59 7.14 12.11
N LEU A 166 17.35 7.61 13.33
CA LEU A 166 17.20 9.02 13.67
C LEU A 166 18.38 9.40 14.56
N ALA A 167 19.20 10.35 14.11
CA ALA A 167 20.13 11.01 15.02
C ALA A 167 19.37 11.96 15.96
N ALA A 168 19.95 12.28 17.13
CA ALA A 168 19.36 13.24 18.05
C ALA A 168 19.15 14.60 17.36
N GLY A 169 17.92 15.13 17.43
CA GLY A 169 17.51 16.38 16.79
C GLY A 169 17.27 16.30 15.28
N ALA A 170 17.60 15.18 14.62
CA ALA A 170 17.36 15.02 13.20
C ALA A 170 15.87 14.77 12.91
N SER A 171 15.42 15.19 11.73
CA SER A 171 14.10 14.90 11.22
C SER A 171 14.13 14.63 9.72
N THR A 172 13.16 13.86 9.25
CA THR A 172 12.80 13.72 7.85
C THR A 172 11.29 13.73 7.73
N THR A 173 10.80 14.62 6.88
CA THR A 173 9.38 14.74 6.53
C THR A 173 9.17 14.20 5.13
N VAL A 174 8.17 13.34 4.97
CA VAL A 174 7.75 12.80 3.69
C VAL A 174 6.37 13.34 3.35
N LYS A 175 6.26 14.13 2.28
CA LYS A 175 4.96 14.57 1.77
C LYS A 175 4.32 13.41 1.00
N LEU A 176 3.07 13.08 1.31
CA LEU A 176 2.38 11.93 0.72
C LEU A 176 1.33 12.37 -0.29
N TYR A 177 0.38 13.20 0.13
CA TYR A 177 -0.79 13.56 -0.68
C TYR A 177 -0.90 15.06 -0.87
N GLN A 178 -1.11 15.48 -2.12
CA GLN A 178 -1.62 16.80 -2.42
C GLN A 178 -3.14 16.75 -2.41
N THR A 179 -3.76 17.67 -1.69
CA THR A 179 -5.20 17.70 -1.43
C THR A 179 -5.75 19.11 -1.63
N LYS A 180 -7.07 19.21 -1.73
CA LYS A 180 -7.83 20.46 -1.68
C LYS A 180 -9.08 20.23 -0.83
N LEU A 181 -8.87 19.91 0.44
CA LEU A 181 -9.94 19.44 1.33
C LEU A 181 -10.33 20.54 2.32
N PRO A 182 -11.58 21.03 2.30
CA PRO A 182 -12.04 21.98 3.30
C PRO A 182 -12.19 21.31 4.67
N ILE A 183 -11.54 21.88 5.69
CA ILE A 183 -11.64 21.39 7.06
C ILE A 183 -12.74 22.15 7.81
N THR A 184 -13.53 21.42 8.59
CA THR A 184 -14.64 21.92 9.40
C THR A 184 -14.41 21.53 10.87
N ALA A 185 -15.18 22.10 11.79
CA ALA A 185 -15.16 21.71 13.21
C ALA A 185 -15.45 20.20 13.41
N ALA A 186 -16.20 19.60 12.49
CA ALA A 186 -16.56 18.19 12.50
C ALA A 186 -15.53 17.30 11.81
N SER A 187 -14.49 17.84 11.16
CA SER A 187 -13.51 17.04 10.43
C SER A 187 -12.69 16.15 11.35
N ARG A 188 -12.39 14.95 10.86
CA ARG A 188 -11.60 13.91 11.53
C ARG A 188 -10.60 13.30 10.55
N LEU A 189 -9.47 12.85 11.07
CA LEU A 189 -8.47 12.07 10.36
C LEU A 189 -8.26 10.74 11.09
N ASP A 190 -8.51 9.62 10.43
CA ASP A 190 -8.18 8.29 10.95
C ASP A 190 -6.87 7.81 10.31
N LEU A 191 -5.98 7.30 11.16
CA LEU A 191 -4.71 6.69 10.78
C LEU A 191 -4.66 5.26 11.29
N VAL A 192 -4.42 4.29 10.40
CA VAL A 192 -4.06 2.93 10.78
C VAL A 192 -2.57 2.73 10.54
N TYR A 193 -1.84 2.32 11.58
CA TYR A 193 -0.38 2.23 11.54
C TYR A 193 0.16 1.08 12.39
N LYS A 194 1.40 0.70 12.10
CA LYS A 194 2.18 -0.30 12.85
C LYS A 194 3.63 0.16 12.91
N GLY A 195 4.34 -0.02 14.02
CA GLY A 195 5.70 0.51 14.11
C GLY A 195 6.56 -0.04 15.23
N ARG A 196 7.85 0.26 15.14
CA ARG A 196 8.90 -0.01 16.14
C ARG A 196 9.61 1.30 16.43
N ALA A 197 9.71 1.65 17.71
CA ALA A 197 10.23 2.96 18.14
C ALA A 197 9.54 4.14 17.44
N ALA A 198 8.29 3.94 17.03
CA ALA A 198 7.38 4.94 16.49
C ALA A 198 6.40 5.34 17.60
N GLY A 199 6.22 6.63 17.82
CA GLY A 199 5.37 7.19 18.88
C GLY A 199 5.44 8.71 18.92
N ALA A 200 4.82 9.35 19.91
CA ALA A 200 4.60 10.80 19.89
C ALA A 200 5.90 11.62 19.90
N SER A 201 6.98 11.06 20.46
CA SER A 201 8.31 11.68 20.43
C SER A 201 9.08 11.40 19.14
N SER A 202 8.63 10.43 18.33
CA SER A 202 9.35 9.96 17.14
C SER A 202 8.63 10.09 15.79
N THR A 203 7.30 10.27 15.81
CA THR A 203 6.42 10.21 14.65
C THR A 203 5.30 11.24 14.76
N ARG A 204 5.11 12.03 13.70
CA ARG A 204 4.03 13.02 13.58
C ARG A 204 3.40 12.97 12.20
N LEU A 205 2.09 13.21 12.10
CA LEU A 205 1.50 13.63 10.82
C LEU A 205 1.80 15.11 10.61
N ALA A 206 2.15 15.50 9.38
CA ALA A 206 2.40 16.88 8.99
C ALA A 206 1.28 17.36 8.06
N LEU A 207 0.50 18.33 8.51
CA LEU A 207 -0.64 18.88 7.78
C LEU A 207 -0.29 20.29 7.30
N TYR A 208 -0.15 20.47 5.99
CA TYR A 208 0.05 21.81 5.41
C TYR A 208 -1.27 22.32 4.88
N PHE A 209 -1.58 23.56 5.22
CA PHE A 209 -2.78 24.25 4.78
C PHE A 209 -2.43 25.28 3.70
N SER A 210 -3.37 25.58 2.80
CA SER A 210 -3.09 26.46 1.66
C SER A 210 -2.78 27.91 2.05
N ASP A 211 -3.15 28.31 3.27
CA ASP A 211 -2.80 29.60 3.87
C ASP A 211 -1.32 29.69 4.30
N ASN A 212 -0.67 28.56 4.59
CA ASN A 212 0.74 28.49 4.96
C ASN A 212 1.36 27.13 4.60
N LEU A 213 1.97 27.05 3.41
CA LEU A 213 2.65 25.85 2.93
C LEU A 213 4.09 25.71 3.47
N ALA A 214 4.62 26.70 4.19
CA ALA A 214 5.98 26.68 4.72
C ALA A 214 6.07 25.98 6.09
N ALA A 215 5.02 26.08 6.91
CA ALA A 215 4.99 25.49 8.25
C ALA A 215 3.76 24.56 8.40
N PRO A 216 3.97 23.24 8.57
CA PRO A 216 2.87 22.32 8.83
C PRO A 216 2.39 22.38 10.28
N GLU A 217 1.12 22.05 10.48
CA GLU A 217 0.57 21.66 11.77
C GLU A 217 0.88 20.18 12.03
N TYR A 218 1.24 19.84 13.26
CA TYR A 218 1.60 18.48 13.62
C TYR A 218 0.54 17.78 14.46
N LEU A 219 0.34 16.49 14.17
CA LEU A 219 -0.41 15.58 15.03
C LEU A 219 0.50 14.44 15.46
N ASP A 220 0.79 14.36 16.75
CA ASP A 220 1.67 13.34 17.31
C ASP A 220 1.00 11.95 17.23
N VAL A 221 1.70 10.99 16.62
CA VAL A 221 1.18 9.62 16.48
C VAL A 221 1.52 8.83 17.74
N PRO A 222 0.55 8.23 18.46
CA PRO A 222 0.83 7.52 19.71
C PRO A 222 1.80 6.34 19.55
N ALA A 223 2.50 6.00 20.63
CA ALA A 223 3.41 4.86 20.63
C ALA A 223 2.66 3.53 20.43
N ILE A 224 3.29 2.59 19.72
CA ILE A 224 2.70 1.28 19.43
C ILE A 224 3.71 0.15 19.59
N ALA A 225 3.23 -1.03 20.00
CA ALA A 225 3.99 -2.27 19.91
C ALA A 225 4.05 -2.78 18.46
N ASP A 226 5.22 -3.25 18.03
CA ASP A 226 5.51 -3.73 16.66
C ASP A 226 4.85 -5.08 16.32
N THR A 227 3.89 -5.53 17.11
CA THR A 227 3.12 -6.76 16.90
C THR A 227 1.73 -6.48 16.32
N LEU A 228 1.14 -5.32 16.62
CA LEU A 228 -0.25 -5.01 16.28
C LEU A 228 -0.33 -3.83 15.30
N TRP A 229 -1.42 -3.79 14.54
CA TRP A 229 -1.88 -2.56 13.91
C TRP A 229 -2.71 -1.78 14.95
N ALA A 230 -2.54 -0.46 15.01
CA ALA A 230 -3.37 0.44 15.81
C ALA A 230 -4.11 1.40 14.89
N SER A 231 -5.27 1.84 15.36
CA SER A 231 -6.05 2.91 14.73
C SER A 231 -6.06 4.11 15.66
N GLN A 232 -5.79 5.29 15.12
CA GLN A 232 -5.86 6.56 15.85
C GLN A 232 -6.73 7.55 15.08
N THR A 233 -7.71 8.13 15.76
CA THR A 233 -8.53 9.22 15.23
C THR A 233 -8.06 10.55 15.81
N PHE A 234 -7.84 11.52 14.93
CA PHE A 234 -7.50 12.89 15.28
C PHE A 234 -8.65 13.83 14.96
N ALA A 235 -9.03 14.68 15.91
CA ALA A 235 -9.96 15.77 15.66
C ALA A 235 -9.23 16.90 14.94
N LEU A 236 -9.79 17.39 13.84
CA LEU A 236 -9.23 18.51 13.07
C LEU A 236 -9.98 19.82 13.31
N GLY A 237 -10.86 19.87 14.32
CA GLY A 237 -11.74 21.02 14.54
C GLY A 237 -11.00 22.31 14.90
N ALA A 238 -9.78 22.22 15.44
CA ALA A 238 -8.88 23.36 15.66
C ALA A 238 -8.47 24.06 14.36
N TYR A 239 -8.58 23.37 13.22
CA TYR A 239 -8.21 23.87 11.89
C TYR A 239 -9.44 24.16 11.00
N ALA A 240 -10.62 24.34 11.61
CA ALA A 240 -11.84 24.65 10.89
C ALA A 240 -11.69 25.90 10.01
N ASN A 241 -12.34 25.88 8.84
CA ASN A 241 -12.30 26.92 7.80
C ASN A 241 -10.96 27.06 7.07
N ARG A 242 -9.99 26.17 7.33
CA ARG A 242 -8.75 26.07 6.55
C ARG A 242 -8.88 24.98 5.48
N GLU A 243 -8.17 25.14 4.37
CA GLU A 243 -8.10 24.13 3.31
C GLU A 243 -6.81 23.32 3.47
N LEU A 244 -6.95 22.02 3.73
CA LEU A 244 -5.83 21.10 3.83
C LEU A 244 -5.27 20.84 2.43
N ALA A 245 -4.02 21.26 2.22
CA ALA A 245 -3.33 21.25 0.94
C ALA A 245 -2.37 20.08 0.80
N ILE A 246 -1.71 19.66 1.89
CA ILE A 246 -0.75 18.55 1.88
C ILE A 246 -0.89 17.73 3.15
N VAL A 247 -0.88 16.40 3.00
CA VAL A 247 -0.72 15.45 4.10
C VAL A 247 0.63 14.77 3.95
N GLY A 248 1.43 14.81 5.00
CA GLY A 248 2.71 14.13 5.10
C GLY A 248 2.89 13.43 6.45
N VAL A 249 4.05 12.81 6.61
CA VAL A 249 4.48 12.16 7.85
C VAL A 249 5.91 12.59 8.15
N GLN A 250 6.20 12.87 9.41
CA GLN A 250 7.53 13.22 9.88
C GLN A 250 8.03 12.15 10.85
N ALA A 251 9.25 11.69 10.61
CA ALA A 251 10.05 10.98 11.59
C ALA A 251 11.07 11.97 12.16
N THR A 252 11.09 12.15 13.48
CA THR A 252 11.99 13.09 14.18
C THR A 252 12.30 12.52 15.54
N SER A 253 13.38 12.85 16.22
CA SER A 253 13.53 12.45 17.63
C SER A 253 14.53 13.34 18.36
N ALA A 254 14.26 13.70 19.60
CA ALA A 254 15.20 14.43 20.45
C ALA A 254 16.42 13.56 20.83
N SER A 255 16.25 12.24 20.86
CA SER A 255 17.31 11.27 21.17
C SER A 255 17.58 10.35 19.98
N ALA A 256 18.76 9.75 19.94
CA ALA A 256 19.10 8.82 18.87
C ALA A 256 18.20 7.57 18.88
N VAL A 257 17.67 7.17 17.72
CA VAL A 257 16.87 5.96 17.53
C VAL A 257 17.52 5.14 16.43
N ALA A 258 18.13 4.00 16.78
CA ALA A 258 18.92 3.21 15.83
C ALA A 258 18.07 2.44 14.80
N ALA A 259 16.82 2.08 15.14
CA ALA A 259 15.97 1.23 14.31
C ALA A 259 14.51 1.70 14.33
N TYR A 260 14.29 2.91 13.85
CA TYR A 260 12.96 3.48 13.64
C TYR A 260 12.25 2.74 12.50
N ARG A 261 10.97 2.39 12.71
CA ARG A 261 10.10 1.88 11.65
C ARG A 261 8.65 2.26 11.87
N LEU A 262 8.01 2.75 10.82
CA LEU A 262 6.58 3.01 10.75
C LEU A 262 6.02 2.40 9.47
N HIS A 263 4.86 1.78 9.57
CA HIS A 263 4.03 1.32 8.46
C HIS A 263 2.71 2.06 8.51
N LEU A 264 2.34 2.71 7.41
CA LEU A 264 1.03 3.34 7.21
C LEU A 264 0.14 2.35 6.46
N GLY A 265 -0.90 1.87 7.12
CA GLY A 265 -1.82 0.87 6.59
C GLY A 265 -3.11 1.47 6.04
N GLN A 266 -3.57 2.59 6.60
CA GLN A 266 -4.73 3.33 6.11
C GLN A 266 -4.66 4.80 6.54
N LEU A 267 -5.17 5.68 5.70
CA LEU A 267 -5.43 7.08 6.01
C LEU A 267 -6.83 7.44 5.53
N LYS A 268 -7.63 8.08 6.38
CA LYS A 268 -8.97 8.54 6.06
C LYS A 268 -9.20 9.96 6.58
N ILE A 269 -9.86 10.80 5.80
CA ILE A 269 -10.28 12.15 6.20
C ILE A 269 -11.76 12.31 5.86
N TYR A 270 -12.57 12.75 6.82
CA TYR A 270 -14.03 12.86 6.67
C TYR A 270 -14.60 13.93 7.62
N ASN A 271 -15.89 14.26 7.44
CA ASN A 271 -16.62 15.18 8.31
C ASN A 271 -17.67 14.44 9.14
N GLY A 272 -17.75 14.78 10.43
CA GLY A 272 -18.77 14.25 11.35
C GLY A 272 -18.50 12.80 11.71
N THR A 273 -19.51 11.95 11.57
CA THR A 273 -19.40 10.51 11.80
C THR A 273 -18.71 9.83 10.62
N ALA A 274 -17.94 8.77 10.90
CA ALA A 274 -17.33 7.97 9.85
C ALA A 274 -18.40 7.47 8.85
N PRO A 275 -18.16 7.56 7.53
CA PRO A 275 -19.08 7.07 6.51
C PRO A 275 -19.45 5.61 6.76
N VAL A 276 -20.74 5.35 6.92
CA VAL A 276 -21.29 3.99 7.11
C VAL A 276 -21.56 3.39 5.73
N VAL A 277 -20.64 2.55 5.26
CA VAL A 277 -20.74 1.88 3.96
C VAL A 277 -21.11 0.41 4.17
N ALA A 278 -22.02 -0.12 3.36
CA ALA A 278 -22.42 -1.52 3.42
C ALA A 278 -21.21 -2.46 3.19
N PRO A 279 -21.12 -3.57 3.94
CA PRO A 279 -20.13 -4.62 3.66
C PRO A 279 -20.29 -5.17 2.24
N ARG A 280 -19.17 -5.52 1.62
CA ARG A 280 -19.16 -6.29 0.37
C ARG A 280 -18.35 -7.55 0.62
N ALA A 281 -19.02 -8.69 0.72
CA ALA A 281 -18.38 -9.98 0.91
C ALA A 281 -17.60 -10.38 -0.34
N ASN A 282 -16.34 -10.76 -0.16
CA ASN A 282 -15.54 -11.32 -1.24
C ASN A 282 -14.43 -12.20 -0.67
N PHE A 283 -14.08 -13.27 -1.38
CA PHE A 283 -12.97 -14.14 -1.01
C PHE A 283 -12.46 -14.94 -2.22
N ALA A 284 -11.25 -15.47 -2.07
CA ALA A 284 -10.66 -16.44 -2.97
C ALA A 284 -9.87 -17.50 -2.19
N ALA A 285 -9.93 -18.75 -2.63
CA ALA A 285 -9.11 -19.83 -2.08
C ALA A 285 -7.66 -19.75 -2.57
N THR A 286 -6.72 -20.31 -1.80
CA THR A 286 -5.32 -20.50 -2.21
C THR A 286 -5.19 -21.52 -3.35
N ALA A 287 -6.07 -22.52 -3.37
CA ALA A 287 -6.23 -23.48 -4.46
C ALA A 287 -7.71 -23.88 -4.58
N THR A 288 -8.19 -24.01 -5.82
CA THR A 288 -9.56 -24.50 -6.10
C THR A 288 -9.57 -25.98 -6.45
N THR A 289 -8.41 -26.59 -6.68
CA THR A 289 -8.26 -28.04 -6.88
C THR A 289 -7.24 -28.56 -5.90
N VAL A 290 -7.65 -29.51 -5.05
CA VAL A 290 -6.79 -30.12 -4.02
C VAL A 290 -6.99 -31.62 -3.94
N LEU A 291 -6.07 -32.32 -3.30
CA LEU A 291 -6.25 -33.73 -2.95
C LEU A 291 -6.96 -33.86 -1.60
N THR A 292 -7.61 -34.99 -1.36
CA THR A 292 -8.20 -35.31 -0.05
C THR A 292 -7.18 -35.11 1.08
N GLY A 293 -7.61 -34.45 2.15
CA GLY A 293 -6.77 -34.12 3.33
C GLY A 293 -5.85 -32.91 3.18
N GLN A 294 -5.67 -32.34 1.98
CA GLN A 294 -4.88 -31.11 1.81
C GLN A 294 -5.64 -29.88 2.34
N PRO A 295 -4.97 -28.96 3.06
CA PRO A 295 -5.61 -27.75 3.57
C PRO A 295 -5.88 -26.75 2.43
N VAL A 296 -7.06 -26.15 2.47
CA VAL A 296 -7.46 -25.01 1.65
C VAL A 296 -7.61 -23.80 2.55
N THR A 297 -6.95 -22.71 2.19
CA THR A 297 -7.12 -21.42 2.88
C THR A 297 -7.98 -20.49 2.04
N PHE A 298 -9.05 -19.98 2.63
CA PHE A 298 -9.96 -19.01 2.04
C PHE A 298 -9.55 -17.60 2.47
N ALA A 299 -8.91 -16.88 1.54
CA ALA A 299 -8.47 -15.51 1.73
C ALA A 299 -9.65 -14.54 1.53
N ASN A 300 -10.18 -14.05 2.64
CA ASN A 300 -11.14 -12.95 2.70
C ASN A 300 -10.60 -11.63 2.14
N SER A 301 -11.35 -11.07 1.21
CA SER A 301 -11.12 -9.76 0.58
C SER A 301 -12.36 -8.86 0.67
N SER A 302 -13.19 -9.09 1.69
CA SER A 302 -14.39 -8.30 1.95
C SER A 302 -14.02 -6.90 2.42
N THR A 303 -14.82 -5.91 2.03
CA THR A 303 -14.66 -4.50 2.45
C THR A 303 -15.76 -4.09 3.43
N ASN A 304 -15.48 -3.05 4.22
CA ASN A 304 -16.41 -2.44 5.19
C ASN A 304 -17.00 -3.43 6.23
N ALA A 305 -16.26 -4.50 6.54
CA ALA A 305 -16.68 -5.54 7.46
C ALA A 305 -15.73 -5.62 8.66
N THR A 306 -16.30 -5.91 9.82
CA THR A 306 -15.59 -6.07 11.10
C THR A 306 -15.67 -7.49 11.66
N SER A 307 -16.61 -8.30 11.17
CA SER A 307 -16.76 -9.71 11.55
C SER A 307 -17.19 -10.59 10.38
N TYR A 308 -16.92 -11.88 10.50
CA TYR A 308 -17.07 -12.85 9.41
C TYR A 308 -17.68 -14.15 9.93
N ALA A 309 -18.51 -14.77 9.10
CA ALA A 309 -19.00 -16.13 9.30
C ALA A 309 -18.82 -16.92 8.01
N TRP A 310 -18.13 -18.06 8.13
CA TRP A 310 -17.86 -18.97 7.03
C TRP A 310 -18.71 -20.22 7.15
N VAL A 311 -19.22 -20.69 6.01
CA VAL A 311 -19.82 -22.02 5.86
C VAL A 311 -19.06 -22.75 4.77
N LEU A 312 -18.37 -23.82 5.15
CA LEU A 312 -17.47 -24.63 4.32
C LEU A 312 -18.05 -26.05 4.25
N LEU A 313 -19.04 -26.25 3.37
CA LEU A 313 -19.80 -27.50 3.28
C LEU A 313 -18.88 -28.69 3.02
N GLY A 314 -18.99 -29.74 3.83
CA GLY A 314 -18.19 -30.97 3.69
C GLY A 314 -16.72 -30.83 4.12
N ALA A 315 -16.31 -29.69 4.65
CA ALA A 315 -14.96 -29.44 5.15
C ALA A 315 -14.88 -29.64 6.68
N THR A 316 -13.66 -29.82 7.18
CA THR A 316 -13.34 -29.80 8.61
C THR A 316 -12.34 -28.68 8.90
N PRO A 317 -12.69 -27.67 9.73
CA PRO A 317 -14.02 -27.41 10.30
C PRO A 317 -15.03 -26.97 9.22
N ALA A 318 -16.32 -27.26 9.44
CA ALA A 318 -17.41 -26.89 8.52
C ALA A 318 -17.82 -25.42 8.59
N SER A 319 -17.36 -24.70 9.62
CA SER A 319 -17.61 -23.27 9.83
C SER A 319 -16.40 -22.59 10.47
N SER A 320 -16.31 -21.27 10.31
CA SER A 320 -15.25 -20.47 10.93
C SER A 320 -15.71 -19.02 11.14
N THR A 321 -15.11 -18.32 12.09
CA THR A 321 -15.24 -16.87 12.29
C THR A 321 -13.93 -16.12 12.05
N ALA A 322 -12.88 -16.84 11.64
CA ALA A 322 -11.58 -16.24 11.38
C ALA A 322 -11.64 -15.27 10.20
N VAL A 323 -10.76 -14.26 10.19
CA VAL A 323 -10.65 -13.33 9.07
C VAL A 323 -10.36 -14.08 7.77
N HIS A 324 -9.41 -15.01 7.81
CA HIS A 324 -9.17 -16.00 6.77
C HIS A 324 -9.47 -17.38 7.34
N ALA A 325 -10.27 -18.19 6.66
CA ALA A 325 -10.60 -19.54 7.12
C ALA A 325 -9.68 -20.58 6.48
N THR A 326 -9.37 -21.65 7.22
CA THR A 326 -8.65 -22.81 6.70
C THR A 326 -9.46 -24.06 7.00
N ALA A 327 -9.62 -24.95 6.04
CA ALA A 327 -10.29 -26.23 6.22
C ALA A 327 -9.72 -27.31 5.29
N THR A 328 -9.98 -28.58 5.62
CA THR A 328 -9.62 -29.75 4.82
C THR A 328 -10.87 -30.52 4.39
N TYR A 329 -10.76 -31.27 3.31
CA TYR A 329 -11.84 -32.12 2.79
C TYR A 329 -11.40 -33.57 2.78
N ALA A 330 -12.13 -34.44 3.48
CA ALA A 330 -11.78 -35.86 3.60
C ALA A 330 -12.25 -36.70 2.39
N THR A 331 -13.27 -36.24 1.68
CA THR A 331 -13.91 -36.96 0.58
C THR A 331 -13.71 -36.21 -0.73
N ALA A 332 -13.55 -36.95 -1.82
CA ALA A 332 -13.51 -36.37 -3.16
C ALA A 332 -14.90 -35.85 -3.56
N GLY A 333 -14.94 -34.72 -4.27
CA GLY A 333 -16.20 -34.07 -4.62
C GLY A 333 -16.00 -32.60 -4.98
N THR A 334 -17.12 -31.92 -5.25
CA THR A 334 -17.14 -30.47 -5.43
C THR A 334 -17.90 -29.83 -4.27
N TYR A 335 -17.34 -28.77 -3.70
CA TYR A 335 -17.85 -28.15 -2.49
C TYR A 335 -18.06 -26.66 -2.69
N ALA A 336 -19.16 -26.15 -2.14
CA ALA A 336 -19.43 -24.72 -2.07
C ALA A 336 -18.79 -24.11 -0.82
N ALA A 337 -18.44 -22.82 -0.92
CA ALA A 337 -18.00 -22.02 0.21
C ALA A 337 -18.84 -20.74 0.28
N THR A 338 -19.26 -20.37 1.48
CA THR A 338 -19.99 -19.13 1.74
C THR A 338 -19.27 -18.29 2.78
N LEU A 339 -19.17 -17.00 2.52
CA LEU A 339 -18.70 -15.99 3.45
C LEU A 339 -19.79 -14.95 3.67
N GLN A 340 -20.19 -14.75 4.93
CA GLN A 340 -20.97 -13.61 5.36
C GLN A 340 -20.05 -12.61 6.05
N ALA A 341 -20.11 -11.36 5.59
CA ALA A 341 -19.35 -10.24 6.11
C ALA A 341 -20.31 -9.25 6.78
N THR A 342 -20.03 -8.90 8.02
CA THR A 342 -20.87 -8.02 8.85
C THR A 342 -20.07 -6.80 9.27
N GLY A 343 -20.67 -5.62 9.18
CA GLY A 343 -20.05 -4.35 9.56
C GLY A 343 -21.09 -3.28 9.89
N PRO A 344 -20.65 -2.04 10.16
CA PRO A 344 -21.55 -0.95 10.57
C PRO A 344 -22.68 -0.67 9.57
N GLY A 345 -22.44 -0.88 8.28
CA GLY A 345 -23.43 -0.70 7.22
C GLY A 345 -24.35 -1.90 6.96
N GLY A 346 -24.41 -2.88 7.87
CA GLY A 346 -25.25 -4.07 7.75
C GLY A 346 -24.44 -5.33 7.46
N GLN A 347 -24.96 -6.18 6.58
CA GLN A 347 -24.37 -7.49 6.27
C GLN A 347 -24.48 -7.79 4.77
N ASN A 348 -23.52 -8.56 4.26
CA ASN A 348 -23.55 -9.09 2.91
C ASN A 348 -22.97 -10.51 2.90
N ALA A 349 -23.47 -11.37 2.02
CA ALA A 349 -22.96 -12.73 1.88
C ALA A 349 -22.60 -13.02 0.42
N LEU A 350 -21.54 -13.80 0.24
CA LEU A 350 -21.11 -14.34 -1.04
C LEU A 350 -21.02 -15.86 -0.93
N THR A 351 -21.77 -16.56 -1.78
CA THR A 351 -21.64 -18.01 -1.98
C THR A 351 -20.96 -18.26 -3.31
N ARG A 352 -19.88 -19.05 -3.29
CA ARG A 352 -19.27 -19.63 -4.49
C ARG A 352 -19.70 -21.09 -4.58
N THR A 353 -20.57 -21.40 -5.53
CA THR A 353 -21.06 -22.76 -5.81
C THR A 353 -19.98 -23.58 -6.51
N ALA A 354 -19.86 -24.88 -6.20
CA ALA A 354 -18.88 -25.80 -6.80
C ALA A 354 -17.45 -25.21 -6.88
N TYR A 355 -17.00 -24.56 -5.79
CA TYR A 355 -15.81 -23.74 -5.79
C TYR A 355 -14.52 -24.52 -5.56
N ILE A 356 -14.57 -25.54 -4.71
CA ILE A 356 -13.43 -26.41 -4.41
C ILE A 356 -13.69 -27.78 -5.01
N THR A 357 -12.79 -28.25 -5.87
CA THR A 357 -12.74 -29.60 -6.40
C THR A 357 -11.71 -30.40 -5.63
N VAL A 358 -12.15 -31.47 -4.99
CA VAL A 358 -11.31 -32.37 -4.21
C VAL A 358 -11.18 -33.67 -4.97
N LEU A 359 -9.95 -34.05 -5.29
CA LEU A 359 -9.61 -35.30 -5.95
C LEU A 359 -9.09 -36.30 -4.92
N THR A 360 -9.30 -37.59 -5.17
CA THR A 360 -8.78 -38.65 -4.31
C THR A 360 -7.25 -38.62 -4.31
N ALA A 361 -6.64 -38.57 -3.13
CA ALA A 361 -5.19 -38.72 -3.01
C ALA A 361 -4.77 -40.13 -3.48
N PRO A 362 -3.65 -40.28 -4.21
CA PRO A 362 -3.14 -41.60 -4.57
C PRO A 362 -2.80 -42.41 -3.31
N LEU A 363 -3.07 -43.71 -3.35
CA LEU A 363 -2.71 -44.62 -2.25
C LEU A 363 -1.20 -44.55 -2.02
N LYS A 364 -0.81 -44.25 -0.77
CA LYS A 364 0.61 -44.29 -0.37
C LYS A 364 1.00 -45.76 -0.19
N PHE A 365 1.64 -46.35 -1.19
CA PHE A 365 2.27 -47.67 -1.02
C PHE A 365 3.46 -47.53 -0.06
N ILE A 366 3.33 -48.09 1.13
CA ILE A 366 4.45 -48.33 2.03
C ILE A 366 4.96 -49.72 1.70
N VAL A 367 6.11 -49.83 1.05
CA VAL A 367 6.83 -51.10 0.95
C VAL A 367 7.47 -51.34 2.32
N PRO A 368 7.10 -52.40 3.06
CA PRO A 368 7.78 -52.72 4.31
C PRO A 368 9.25 -53.01 4.00
N ALA A 369 10.18 -52.46 4.78
CA ALA A 369 11.59 -52.82 4.67
C ALA A 369 11.70 -54.35 4.82
N SER A 370 12.24 -55.02 3.80
CA SER A 370 12.52 -56.46 3.84
C SER A 370 13.45 -56.72 5.00
N ARG A 371 13.02 -57.52 5.98
CA ARG A 371 13.93 -58.10 6.96
C ARG A 371 14.81 -59.10 6.20
N TYR A 372 16.03 -58.68 5.88
CA TYR A 372 17.12 -59.59 5.56
C TYR A 372 17.84 -59.98 6.84
#